data_AF-A0A931WEX0-F1
#
_entry.id   AF-A0A931WEX0-F1
#
_cell.length_a   1.000
_cell.length_b   1.000
_cell.length_c   1.000
_cell.angle_alpha   90.00
_cell.angle_beta   90.00
_cell.angle_gamma   90.00
#
_symmetry.space_group_name_H-M   'P 1'
#
loop_
_entity.id
_entity.type
_entity.pdbx_description
1 polymer ?
#
loop_
_entity_poly.entity_id
_entity_poly.type
_entity_poly.pdbx_seq_one_letter_code
_entity_poly.pdbx_strand_id
1 'polypeptide(L)'
;MNKELLEAGADTQTNSKERSYQRYLEIGGIINETDYNSALSRLKEAETRGEMPDNSSMAQAQTIADVADIDLNGQNGQIARLYSILRNDIRPEKQKYHHSDMSDHRIFREALRMLEDVDALDKLKSTYHTNRRLGTYCPLCGQIEISEDCP
;
A
#
# COMPACT_ATOMS: atom_id res chain seq x y z
N MET A 1 43.24 -12.06 21.28
CA MET A 1 41.90 -12.69 21.31
C MET A 1 40.88 -11.63 20.93
N ASN A 2 40.02 -11.99 19.99
CA ASN A 2 39.47 -11.12 18.95
C ASN A 2 38.46 -10.08 19.45
N LYS A 3 38.55 -8.87 18.88
CA LYS A 3 37.67 -7.72 19.13
C LYS A 3 36.97 -7.28 17.84
N GLU A 4 36.64 -8.22 16.97
CA GLU A 4 36.05 -7.98 15.65
C GLU A 4 34.86 -8.93 15.45
N LEU A 5 33.69 -8.59 15.98
CA LEU A 5 32.46 -9.37 15.74
C LEU A 5 31.17 -8.54 15.86
N LEU A 6 31.19 -7.23 15.62
CA LEU A 6 30.03 -6.36 15.86
C LEU A 6 29.74 -5.29 14.77
N GLU A 7 30.23 -5.45 13.53
CA GLU A 7 29.96 -4.47 12.45
C GLU A 7 29.37 -5.10 11.16
N ALA A 8 28.71 -6.25 11.24
CA ALA A 8 28.07 -6.88 10.07
C ALA A 8 26.54 -6.73 10.02
N GLY A 9 25.91 -6.17 11.07
CA GLY A 9 24.44 -6.15 11.19
C GLY A 9 23.75 -4.88 10.68
N ALA A 10 24.46 -3.74 10.63
CA ALA A 10 23.85 -2.46 10.29
C ALA A 10 23.71 -2.24 8.77
N ASP A 11 24.74 -2.59 7.98
CA ASP A 11 24.79 -2.31 6.54
C ASP A 11 23.86 -3.17 5.69
N THR A 12 23.53 -4.39 6.15
CA THR A 12 22.65 -5.29 5.38
C THR A 12 21.19 -4.83 5.45
N GLN A 13 20.79 -4.22 6.57
CA GLN A 13 19.40 -3.80 6.80
C GLN A 13 19.07 -2.50 6.08
N THR A 14 19.99 -1.54 6.02
CA THR A 14 19.87 -0.30 5.22
C THR A 14 19.76 -0.60 3.73
N ASN A 15 20.64 -1.45 3.19
CA ASN A 15 20.60 -1.84 1.77
C ASN A 15 19.28 -2.54 1.37
N SER A 16 18.71 -3.35 2.26
CA SER A 16 17.43 -4.05 2.01
C SER A 16 16.22 -3.10 2.01
N LYS A 17 16.20 -2.11 2.90
CA LYS A 17 15.12 -1.10 2.98
C LYS A 17 15.15 -0.14 1.81
N GLU A 18 16.34 0.37 1.46
CA GLU A 18 16.55 1.24 0.30
C GLU A 18 16.10 0.56 -0.99
N ARG A 19 16.46 -0.72 -1.18
CA ARG A 19 16.00 -1.49 -2.35
C ARG A 19 14.50 -1.71 -2.39
N SER A 20 13.85 -1.86 -1.23
CA SER A 20 12.41 -2.10 -1.17
C SER A 20 11.62 -0.83 -1.46
N TYR A 21 12.06 0.31 -0.91
CA TYR A 21 11.47 1.60 -1.25
C TYR A 21 11.70 1.98 -2.73
N GLN A 22 12.88 1.67 -3.29
CA GLN A 22 13.14 1.89 -4.71
C GLN A 22 12.20 1.07 -5.61
N ARG A 23 11.99 -0.22 -5.30
CA ARG A 23 11.01 -1.06 -6.03
C ARG A 23 9.58 -0.52 -5.90
N TYR A 24 9.20 -0.04 -4.72
CA TYR A 24 7.92 0.62 -4.49
C TYR A 24 7.73 1.84 -5.42
N LEU A 25 8.77 2.66 -5.61
CA LEU A 25 8.73 3.77 -6.55
C LEU A 25 8.64 3.30 -8.02
N GLU A 26 9.37 2.24 -8.39
CA GLU A 26 9.37 1.67 -9.76
C GLU A 26 7.98 1.18 -10.20
N ILE A 27 7.16 0.65 -9.27
CA ILE A 27 5.76 0.26 -9.54
C ILE A 27 4.75 1.41 -9.35
N GLY A 28 5.26 2.65 -9.23
CA GLY A 28 4.50 3.90 -9.23
C GLY A 28 4.01 4.34 -7.85
N GLY A 29 4.67 3.92 -6.78
CA GLY A 29 4.42 4.38 -5.41
C GLY A 29 4.61 5.88 -5.24
N ILE A 30 3.83 6.49 -4.35
CA ILE A 30 3.78 7.95 -4.14
C ILE A 30 3.96 8.40 -2.69
N ILE A 31 3.92 7.48 -1.73
CA ILE A 31 4.17 7.76 -0.31
C ILE A 31 5.67 7.99 -0.14
N ASN A 32 6.05 9.01 0.64
CA ASN A 32 7.47 9.29 0.89
C ASN A 32 8.12 8.18 1.72
N GLU A 33 9.46 8.12 1.69
CA GLU A 33 10.23 7.04 2.33
C GLU A 33 10.00 6.93 3.84
N THR A 34 9.85 8.07 4.52
CA THR A 34 9.64 8.09 5.98
C THR A 34 8.31 7.44 6.33
N ASP A 35 7.23 7.83 5.65
CA ASP A 35 5.89 7.30 5.89
C ASP A 35 5.78 5.84 5.44
N TYR A 36 6.42 5.49 4.32
CA TYR A 36 6.54 4.11 3.84
C TYR A 36 7.16 3.19 4.90
N ASN A 37 8.33 3.58 5.44
CA ASN A 37 9.04 2.80 6.43
C ASN A 37 8.29 2.75 7.78
N SER A 38 7.65 3.87 8.16
CA SER A 38 6.81 3.95 9.36
C SER A 38 5.64 2.97 9.30
N ALA A 39 4.91 2.95 8.18
CA ALA A 39 3.78 2.06 7.99
C ALA A 39 4.19 0.58 7.97
N LEU A 40 5.30 0.21 7.31
CA LEU A 40 5.82 -1.16 7.37
C LEU A 40 6.29 -1.57 8.77
N SER A 41 6.87 -0.66 9.54
CA SER A 41 7.24 -0.92 10.94
C SER A 41 6.00 -1.19 11.79
N ARG A 42 4.98 -0.35 11.66
CA ARG A 42 3.69 -0.50 12.35
C ARG A 42 2.97 -1.79 11.96
N LEU A 43 3.05 -2.19 10.69
CA LEU A 43 2.52 -3.47 10.23
C LEU A 43 3.19 -4.63 10.96
N LYS A 44 4.52 -4.68 10.96
CA LYS A 44 5.28 -5.73 11.63
C LYS A 44 4.99 -5.81 13.13
N GLU A 45 4.85 -4.66 13.77
CA GLU A 45 4.46 -4.57 15.18
C GLU A 45 3.05 -5.11 15.43
N ALA A 46 2.06 -4.71 14.62
CA ALA A 46 0.70 -5.18 14.70
C ALA A 46 0.62 -6.71 14.52
N GLU A 47 1.36 -7.27 13.56
CA GLU A 47 1.47 -8.71 13.37
C GLU A 47 2.07 -9.42 14.58
N THR A 48 3.14 -8.86 15.15
CA THR A 48 3.79 -9.42 16.34
C THR A 48 2.84 -9.43 17.54
N ARG A 49 1.98 -8.41 17.66
CA ARG A 49 0.98 -8.30 18.73
C ARG A 49 -0.31 -9.06 18.43
N GLY A 50 -0.47 -9.64 17.23
CA GLY A 50 -1.72 -10.27 16.80
C GLY A 50 -2.88 -9.27 16.67
N GLU A 51 -2.57 -8.00 16.43
CA GLU A 51 -3.57 -6.96 16.27
C GLU A 51 -4.35 -7.16 14.96
N MET A 52 -5.67 -7.01 15.07
CA MET A 52 -6.57 -7.05 13.93
C MET A 52 -6.87 -5.61 13.47
N PRO A 53 -7.04 -5.39 12.15
CA PRO A 53 -7.54 -4.11 11.65
C PRO A 53 -8.86 -3.74 12.32
N ASP A 54 -9.15 -2.44 12.42
CA ASP A 54 -10.48 -2.01 12.88
C ASP A 54 -11.58 -2.53 11.92
N ASN A 55 -12.76 -2.83 12.47
CA ASN A 55 -13.85 -3.45 11.70
C ASN A 55 -14.25 -2.63 10.46
N SER A 56 -14.18 -1.30 10.55
CA SER A 56 -14.59 -0.43 9.44
C SER A 56 -13.59 -0.52 8.28
N SER A 57 -12.29 -0.50 8.58
CA SER A 57 -11.24 -0.64 7.58
C SER A 57 -11.22 -2.06 7.01
N MET A 58 -11.47 -3.07 7.84
CA MET A 58 -11.57 -4.45 7.34
C MET A 58 -12.74 -4.60 6.36
N ALA A 59 -13.93 -4.08 6.69
CA ALA A 59 -15.08 -4.13 5.79
C ALA A 59 -14.84 -3.36 4.47
N GLN A 60 -14.18 -2.20 4.54
CA GLN A 60 -13.88 -1.40 3.36
C GLN A 60 -12.82 -2.06 2.47
N ALA A 61 -11.76 -2.63 3.08
CA ALA A 61 -10.75 -3.41 2.38
C ALA A 61 -11.38 -4.62 1.68
N GLN A 62 -12.23 -5.36 2.40
CA GLN A 62 -12.94 -6.52 1.85
C GLN A 62 -13.82 -6.15 0.66
N THR A 63 -14.56 -5.05 0.76
CA THR A 63 -15.42 -4.59 -0.34
C THR A 63 -14.62 -4.29 -1.61
N ILE A 64 -13.46 -3.63 -1.48
CA ILE A 64 -12.59 -3.33 -2.64
C ILE A 64 -11.99 -4.63 -3.21
N ALA A 65 -11.56 -5.52 -2.34
CA ALA A 65 -10.94 -6.78 -2.71
C ALA A 65 -11.93 -7.71 -3.42
N ASP A 66 -13.16 -7.86 -2.90
CA ASP A 66 -14.21 -8.70 -3.49
C ASP A 66 -14.55 -8.26 -4.93
N VAL A 67 -14.67 -6.95 -5.15
CA VAL A 67 -14.97 -6.40 -6.48
C VAL A 67 -13.82 -6.65 -7.45
N ALA A 68 -12.59 -6.67 -6.98
CA ALA A 68 -11.40 -6.93 -7.78
C ALA A 68 -10.96 -8.41 -7.81
N ASP A 69 -11.73 -9.32 -7.22
CA ASP A 69 -11.37 -10.74 -7.09
C ASP A 69 -9.99 -10.96 -6.41
N ILE A 70 -9.73 -10.22 -5.33
CA ILE A 70 -8.54 -10.32 -4.50
C ILE A 70 -8.89 -11.05 -3.22
N ASP A 71 -8.18 -12.14 -2.91
CA ASP A 71 -8.36 -12.86 -1.65
C ASP A 71 -7.61 -12.15 -0.52
N LEU A 72 -8.32 -11.70 0.51
CA LEU A 72 -7.72 -11.14 1.73
C LEU A 72 -7.49 -12.19 2.83
N ASN A 73 -7.90 -13.44 2.61
CA ASN A 73 -7.69 -14.51 3.58
C ASN A 73 -6.24 -15.03 3.54
N GLY A 74 -5.79 -15.67 4.63
CA GLY A 74 -4.44 -16.23 4.72
C GLY A 74 -3.34 -15.19 4.97
N GLN A 75 -2.25 -15.22 4.19
CA GLN A 75 -1.14 -14.25 4.32
C GLN A 75 -1.56 -12.82 3.92
N ASN A 76 -2.66 -12.68 3.20
CA ASN A 76 -3.18 -11.41 2.68
C ASN A 76 -3.93 -10.57 3.73
N GLY A 77 -4.04 -11.05 4.96
CA GLY A 77 -4.43 -10.21 6.11
C GLY A 77 -3.46 -9.03 6.33
N GLN A 78 -2.23 -9.12 5.80
CA GLN A 78 -1.28 -8.01 5.74
C GLN A 78 -1.81 -6.83 4.94
N ILE A 79 -2.50 -7.06 3.81
CA ILE A 79 -3.05 -6.00 2.96
C ILE A 79 -4.07 -5.20 3.77
N ALA A 80 -5.00 -5.88 4.44
CA ALA A 80 -6.03 -5.22 5.24
C ALA A 80 -5.45 -4.46 6.44
N ARG A 81 -4.43 -5.00 7.10
CA ARG A 81 -3.70 -4.32 8.19
C ARG A 81 -2.98 -3.08 7.69
N LEU A 82 -2.23 -3.20 6.60
CA LEU A 82 -1.48 -2.07 6.05
C LEU A 82 -2.41 -0.98 5.53
N TYR A 83 -3.50 -1.37 4.85
CA TYR A 83 -4.57 -0.44 4.48
C TYR A 83 -5.14 0.30 5.70
N SER A 84 -5.47 -0.40 6.79
CA SER A 84 -5.97 0.22 8.02
C SER A 84 -4.94 1.17 8.65
N ILE A 85 -3.66 0.81 8.65
CA ILE A 85 -2.57 1.67 9.15
C ILE A 85 -2.49 2.97 8.35
N LEU A 86 -2.49 2.88 7.02
CA LEU A 86 -2.41 4.04 6.13
C LEU A 86 -3.68 4.90 6.21
N ARG A 87 -4.86 4.27 6.27
CA ARG A 87 -6.15 4.98 6.35
C ARG A 87 -6.30 5.78 7.63
N ASN A 88 -5.79 5.24 8.74
CA ASN A 88 -5.88 5.87 10.06
C ASN A 88 -4.66 6.75 10.37
N ASP A 89 -3.72 6.92 9.44
CA ASP A 89 -2.54 7.73 9.71
C ASP A 89 -2.91 9.21 9.78
N ILE A 90 -2.54 9.83 10.91
CA ILE A 90 -2.97 11.19 11.22
C ILE A 90 -1.95 12.15 10.59
N ARG A 91 -2.45 12.95 9.64
CA ARG A 91 -1.71 14.04 9.01
C ARG A 91 -1.08 14.99 10.04
N PRO A 92 0.23 15.24 10.00
CA PRO A 92 0.83 16.34 10.75
C PRO A 92 0.30 17.69 10.22
N GLU A 93 -0.09 18.61 11.10
CA GLU A 93 -0.77 19.89 10.79
C GLU A 93 -0.11 20.76 9.70
N LYS A 94 1.19 20.57 9.42
CA LYS A 94 1.99 21.40 8.51
C LYS A 94 2.21 20.82 7.10
N GLN A 95 1.78 19.59 6.81
CA GLN A 95 1.92 19.04 5.46
C GLN A 95 0.71 19.43 4.59
N LYS A 96 0.94 19.84 3.33
CA LYS A 96 -0.11 20.27 2.38
C LYS A 96 -0.81 19.12 1.67
N TYR A 97 -0.14 17.97 1.52
CA TYR A 97 -0.66 16.74 0.92
C TYR A 97 -0.32 15.58 1.85
N HIS A 98 -1.32 14.79 2.24
CA HIS A 98 -1.14 13.59 3.05
C HIS A 98 -1.95 12.45 2.46
N HIS A 99 -1.52 11.21 2.66
CA HIS A 99 -2.21 10.05 2.09
C HIS A 99 -3.60 9.81 2.73
N SER A 100 -3.89 10.44 3.87
CA SER A 100 -5.25 10.55 4.43
C SER A 100 -6.23 11.31 3.52
N ASP A 101 -5.75 12.10 2.57
CA ASP A 101 -6.59 12.81 1.58
C ASP A 101 -6.89 11.92 0.35
N MET A 102 -6.36 10.69 0.31
CA MET A 102 -6.56 9.75 -0.78
C MET A 102 -7.88 8.98 -0.60
N SER A 103 -8.51 8.59 -1.71
CA SER A 103 -9.65 7.67 -1.66
C SER A 103 -9.23 6.30 -1.12
N ASP A 104 -10.17 5.56 -0.53
CA ASP A 104 -9.88 4.21 0.00
C ASP A 104 -9.26 3.29 -1.05
N HIS A 105 -9.68 3.40 -2.33
CA HIS A 105 -9.11 2.61 -3.43
C HIS A 105 -7.64 2.96 -3.70
N ARG A 106 -7.27 4.24 -3.56
CA ARG A 106 -5.88 4.65 -3.72
C ARG A 106 -5.04 4.19 -2.54
N ILE A 107 -5.53 4.31 -1.31
CA ILE A 107 -4.84 3.83 -0.10
C ILE A 107 -4.64 2.31 -0.20
N PHE A 108 -5.67 1.57 -0.61
CA PHE A 108 -5.61 0.13 -0.83
C PHE A 108 -4.58 -0.24 -1.90
N ARG A 109 -4.53 0.51 -3.02
CA ARG A 109 -3.51 0.34 -4.05
C ARG A 109 -2.09 0.55 -3.51
N GLU A 110 -1.87 1.55 -2.65
CA GLU A 110 -0.56 1.74 -2.04
C GLU A 110 -0.19 0.59 -1.09
N ALA A 111 -1.15 0.04 -0.35
CA ALA A 111 -0.90 -1.15 0.48
C ALA A 111 -0.42 -2.34 -0.37
N LEU A 112 -1.04 -2.60 -1.53
CA LEU A 112 -0.59 -3.65 -2.46
C LEU A 112 0.83 -3.40 -2.98
N ARG A 113 1.14 -2.15 -3.33
CA ARG A 113 2.49 -1.76 -3.81
C ARG A 113 3.55 -1.94 -2.73
N MET A 114 3.25 -1.52 -1.51
CA MET A 114 4.18 -1.65 -0.39
C MET A 114 4.47 -3.10 -0.01
N LEU A 115 3.51 -4.00 -0.26
CA LEU A 115 3.68 -5.45 -0.06
C LEU A 115 4.22 -6.15 -1.32
N GLU A 116 4.47 -5.41 -2.40
CA GLU A 116 4.93 -5.94 -3.69
C GLU A 116 4.00 -7.05 -4.26
N ASP A 117 2.70 -7.01 -3.92
CA ASP A 117 1.69 -7.94 -4.46
C ASP A 117 1.24 -7.49 -5.85
N VAL A 118 2.09 -7.79 -6.84
CA VAL A 118 1.90 -7.37 -8.23
C VAL A 118 0.64 -7.97 -8.84
N ASP A 119 0.33 -9.23 -8.52
CA ASP A 119 -0.84 -9.93 -9.06
C ASP A 119 -2.15 -9.28 -8.59
N ALA A 120 -2.27 -9.01 -7.28
CA ALA A 120 -3.43 -8.30 -6.74
C ALA A 120 -3.49 -6.85 -7.25
N LEU A 121 -2.33 -6.18 -7.40
CA LEU A 121 -2.25 -4.84 -7.94
C LEU A 121 -2.79 -4.76 -9.38
N ASP A 122 -2.47 -5.75 -10.21
CA ASP A 122 -2.94 -5.79 -11.59
C ASP A 122 -4.41 -6.17 -11.70
N LYS A 123 -4.92 -7.06 -10.85
CA LYS A 123 -6.36 -7.30 -10.70
C LYS A 123 -7.13 -6.03 -10.33
N LEU A 124 -6.61 -5.27 -9.36
CA LEU A 124 -7.21 -4.00 -8.93
C LEU A 124 -7.24 -2.99 -10.08
N LYS A 125 -6.12 -2.83 -10.81
CA LYS A 125 -6.04 -1.93 -11.97
C LYS A 125 -7.00 -2.37 -13.08
N SER A 126 -7.02 -3.65 -13.43
CA SER A 126 -7.91 -4.17 -14.47
C SER A 126 -9.37 -3.85 -14.15
N THR A 127 -9.77 -4.05 -12.90
CA THR A 127 -11.16 -3.84 -12.44
C THR A 127 -11.56 -2.36 -12.42
N TYR A 128 -10.74 -1.50 -11.81
CA TYR A 128 -11.14 -0.11 -11.52
C TYR A 128 -10.56 0.94 -12.49
N HIS A 129 -9.56 0.55 -13.27
CA HIS A 129 -8.97 1.41 -14.28
C HIS A 129 -9.36 0.94 -15.68
N THR A 130 -8.98 -0.27 -16.09
CA THR A 130 -9.12 -0.72 -17.48
C THR A 130 -10.56 -1.07 -17.87
N ASN A 131 -11.27 -1.84 -17.05
CA ASN A 131 -12.61 -2.34 -17.38
C ASN A 131 -13.74 -1.39 -16.94
N ARG A 132 -13.41 -0.15 -16.58
CA ARG A 132 -14.41 0.84 -16.15
C ARG A 132 -15.18 1.36 -17.36
N ARG A 133 -16.43 1.77 -17.13
CA ARG A 133 -17.23 2.41 -18.18
C ARG A 133 -16.59 3.74 -18.60
N LEU A 134 -16.55 4.01 -19.90
CA LEU A 134 -16.15 5.32 -20.39
C LEU A 134 -17.05 6.43 -19.83
N GLY A 135 -16.49 7.63 -19.71
CA GLY A 135 -17.14 8.79 -19.09
C GLY A 135 -17.25 8.71 -17.58
N THR A 136 -16.70 7.66 -16.94
CA THR A 136 -16.71 7.52 -15.47
C THR A 136 -15.36 7.85 -14.84
N TYR A 137 -15.44 8.38 -13.62
CA TYR A 137 -14.30 8.69 -12.77
C TYR A 137 -13.56 7.41 -12.34
N CYS A 138 -12.25 7.36 -12.56
CA CYS A 138 -11.40 6.30 -12.04
C CYS A 138 -11.08 6.53 -10.56
N PRO A 139 -11.46 5.63 -9.64
CA PRO A 139 -11.17 5.81 -8.22
C PRO A 139 -9.67 5.68 -7.91
N LEU A 140 -8.86 5.10 -8.81
CA LEU A 140 -7.42 4.89 -8.64
C LEU A 140 -6.56 6.09 -9.09
N CYS A 141 -6.86 6.72 -10.22
CA CYS A 141 -6.06 7.84 -10.74
C CYS A 141 -6.79 9.19 -10.74
N GLY A 142 -8.10 9.18 -10.49
CA GLY A 142 -8.93 10.38 -10.44
C GLY A 142 -9.21 11.02 -11.79
N GLN A 143 -8.90 10.31 -12.88
CA GLN A 143 -9.16 10.76 -14.24
C GLN A 143 -10.47 10.17 -14.76
N ILE A 144 -11.08 10.86 -15.72
CA ILE A 144 -12.23 10.38 -16.48
C ILE A 144 -11.70 9.93 -17.84
N GLU A 145 -11.96 8.68 -18.23
CA GLU A 145 -11.64 8.25 -19.60
C GLU A 145 -12.74 8.73 -20.52
N ILE A 146 -12.38 9.42 -21.59
CA ILE A 146 -13.33 10.00 -22.55
C ILE A 146 -13.31 9.30 -23.92
N SER A 147 -12.43 8.31 -24.13
CA SER A 147 -12.34 7.51 -25.36
C SER A 147 -11.71 6.13 -25.09
N GLU A 148 -12.10 5.11 -25.87
CA GLU A 148 -11.45 3.77 -25.86
C GLU A 148 -10.04 3.82 -26.47
N ASP A 149 -9.79 4.85 -27.28
CA ASP A 149 -8.49 5.18 -27.83
C ASP A 149 -7.81 6.23 -26.93
N CYS A 150 -6.89 5.80 -26.08
CA CYS A 150 -5.89 6.67 -25.46
C CYS A 150 -4.51 6.02 -25.70
N PRO A 151 -3.51 6.78 -26.19
CA PRO A 151 -2.23 6.24 -26.69
C PRO A 151 -1.37 5.54 -25.63
#